data_AF-A0A5K0Z5P6-F1
#
_entry.id   AF-A0A5K0Z5P6-F1
#
_cell.length_a   1.000
_cell.length_b   1.000
_cell.length_c   1.000
_cell.angle_alpha   90.00
_cell.angle_beta   90.00
_cell.angle_gamma   90.00
#
_symmetry.space_group_name_H-M   'P 1'
#
loop_
_entity.id
_entity.type
_entity.pdbx_description
1 polymer ?
#
loop_
_entity_poly.entity_id
_entity_poly.type
_entity_poly.pdbx_seq_one_letter_code
_entity_poly.pdbx_strand_id
1 'polypeptide(L)' 'MGEKEEDGGGMSTTRVFVGGLGQAVTASDLEKTFSYLGRVKGVEIVRTNGRSFAYMDFEPDSQKSFNKLFST' A
#
# COMPACT_ATOMS: atom_id res chain seq x y z
N MET A 1 -23.45 -7.94 25.15
CA MET A 1 -23.11 -8.75 23.96
C MET A 1 -22.49 -7.79 22.97
N GLY A 2 -21.17 -7.85 22.84
CA GLY A 2 -20.39 -6.97 21.99
C GLY A 2 -19.09 -7.71 21.80
N GLU A 3 -19.06 -8.52 20.75
CA GLU A 3 -17.90 -9.28 20.34
C GLU A 3 -16.84 -8.24 19.94
N LYS A 4 -15.98 -7.88 20.90
CA LYS A 4 -14.70 -7.27 20.57
C LYS A 4 -13.86 -8.40 20.02
N GLU A 5 -13.90 -8.55 18.71
CA GLU A 5 -12.88 -9.29 17.98
C GLU A 5 -11.57 -8.52 18.14
N GLU A 6 -10.82 -8.88 19.17
CA GLU A 6 -9.39 -8.62 19.25
C GLU A 6 -8.71 -9.63 18.32
N ASP A 7 -8.66 -9.34 17.01
CA ASP A 7 -7.84 -10.10 16.07
C ASP A 7 -6.37 -9.71 16.28
N GLY A 8 -5.70 -10.47 17.14
CA GLY A 8 -4.28 -10.39 17.44
C GLY A 8 -3.40 -10.80 16.26
N GLY A 9 -3.39 -9.99 15.20
CA GLY A 9 -2.39 -10.04 14.14
C GLY A 9 -1.97 -8.61 13.86
N GLY A 10 -1.04 -8.06 14.65
CA GLY A 10 -0.63 -6.66 14.56
C GLY A 10 -0.49 -6.26 13.10
N MET A 11 -1.35 -5.34 12.64
CA MET A 11 -1.44 -4.92 11.24
C MET A 11 -0.04 -4.52 10.78
N SER A 12 0.64 -5.48 10.17
CA SER A 12 2.05 -5.34 9.88
C SER A 12 2.10 -4.48 8.63
N THR A 13 2.68 -3.29 8.79
CA THR A 13 2.94 -2.38 7.68
C THR A 13 3.62 -3.17 6.57
N THR A 14 2.88 -3.39 5.50
CA THR A 14 3.30 -4.16 4.34
C THR A 14 4.04 -3.21 3.42
N ARG A 15 5.32 -3.50 3.21
CA ARG A 15 6.11 -2.75 2.25
C ARG A 15 5.81 -3.24 0.84
N VAL A 16 5.18 -2.39 0.04
CA VAL A 16 4.81 -2.62 -1.35
C VAL A 16 5.85 -1.99 -2.26
N PHE A 17 6.35 -2.77 -3.21
CA PHE A 17 7.19 -2.26 -4.30
C PHE A 17 6.33 -2.00 -5.53
N VAL A 18 6.38 -0.78 -6.05
CA VAL A 18 5.64 -0.34 -7.23
C VAL A 18 6.63 0.05 -8.33
N GLY A 19 6.78 -0.81 -9.33
CA GLY A 19 7.61 -0.54 -10.51
C GLY A 19 6.82 0.11 -11.65
N GLY A 20 7.54 0.65 -12.65
CA GLY A 20 6.90 1.17 -13.88
C GLY A 20 6.13 2.46 -13.68
N LEU A 21 6.50 3.27 -12.68
CA LEU A 21 5.81 4.52 -12.40
C LEU A 21 6.01 5.53 -13.54
N GLY A 22 4.91 6.12 -14.01
CA GLY A 22 4.98 7.26 -14.93
C GLY A 22 5.71 8.44 -14.28
N GLN A 23 6.35 9.29 -15.09
CA GLN A 23 7.05 10.49 -14.57
C GLN A 23 6.11 11.44 -13.80
N ALA A 24 4.83 11.44 -14.14
CA ALA A 24 3.80 12.24 -13.48
C ALA A 24 3.30 11.64 -12.15
N VAL A 25 3.59 10.37 -11.85
CA VAL A 25 3.06 9.72 -10.63
C VAL A 25 3.80 10.23 -9.41
N THR A 26 3.04 10.69 -8.42
CA THR A 26 3.55 11.22 -7.14
C THR A 26 3.15 10.34 -5.97
N ALA A 27 3.71 10.63 -4.79
CA ALA A 27 3.37 9.93 -3.56
C ALA A 27 1.87 10.05 -3.27
N SER A 28 1.28 11.24 -3.49
CA SER A 28 -0.15 11.46 -3.28
C SER A 28 -1.05 10.68 -4.25
N ASP A 29 -0.62 10.43 -5.48
CA ASP A 29 -1.37 9.57 -6.40
C ASP A 29 -1.42 8.13 -5.90
N LEU A 30 -0.27 7.64 -5.44
CA LEU A 30 -0.16 6.33 -4.82
C LEU A 30 -1.00 6.28 -3.54
N GLU A 31 -0.87 7.26 -2.65
CA GLU A 31 -1.69 7.35 -1.43
C GLU A 31 -3.19 7.35 -1.75
N LYS A 32 -3.66 8.17 -2.68
CA LYS A 32 -5.06 8.18 -3.10
C LYS A 32 -5.51 6.84 -3.67
N THR A 33 -4.65 6.21 -4.47
CA THR A 33 -4.94 4.90 -5.07
C THR A 33 -5.02 3.82 -4.00
N PHE A 34 -4.22 3.85 -2.95
CA PHE A 34 -4.25 2.82 -1.91
C PHE A 34 -5.13 3.21 -0.70
N SER A 35 -5.60 4.46 -0.62
CA SER A 35 -6.40 4.98 0.48
C SER A 35 -7.74 4.27 0.66
N TYR A 36 -8.29 3.63 -0.38
CA TYR A 36 -9.54 2.87 -0.26
C TYR A 36 -9.33 1.46 0.33
N LEU A 37 -8.09 0.98 0.35
CA LEU A 37 -7.73 -0.35 0.86
C LEU A 37 -7.22 -0.31 2.30
N GLY A 38 -6.75 0.85 2.74
CA GLY A 38 -6.10 1.02 4.03
C GLY A 38 -5.34 2.34 4.12
N ARG A 39 -4.44 2.41 5.09
CA ARG A 39 -3.67 3.62 5.39
C ARG A 39 -2.25 3.49 4.84
N VAL A 40 -1.81 4.47 4.06
CA VAL A 40 -0.40 4.58 3.69
C VAL A 40 0.36 5.29 4.82
N LYS A 41 1.45 4.68 5.29
CA LYS A 41 2.34 5.26 6.32
C LYS A 41 3.43 6.10 5.69
N GLY A 42 3.90 5.71 4.51
CA GLY A 42 4.96 6.41 3.81
C GLY A 42 5.10 5.93 2.37
N VAL A 43 5.57 6.83 1.51
CA VAL A 43 5.89 6.53 0.12
C VAL A 43 7.25 7.13 -0.20
N GLU A 44 8.15 6.29 -0.71
CA GLU A 44 9.47 6.65 -1.16
C GLU A 44 9.56 6.40 -2.67
N ILE A 45 9.60 7.47 -3.46
CA ILE A 45 9.71 7.38 -4.92
C ILE A 45 11.17 7.51 -5.31
N VAL A 46 11.67 6.51 -6.03
CA VAL A 46 13.02 6.47 -6.55
C VAL A 46 12.98 6.50 -8.08
N ARG A 47 13.61 7.52 -8.66
CA ARG A 47 13.73 7.70 -10.11
C ARG A 47 15.20 7.64 -10.48
N THR A 48 15.63 6.59 -11.16
CA THR A 48 17.03 6.37 -11.57
C THR A 48 17.12 6.12 -13.07
N ASN A 49 18.01 6.84 -13.76
CA ASN A 49 18.34 6.73 -15.21
C ASN A 49 17.45 5.79 -16.05
N GLY A 50 16.22 6.23 -16.35
CA GLY A 50 15.27 5.53 -17.23
C GLY A 50 14.28 4.57 -16.55
N ARG A 51 14.34 4.42 -15.23
CA ARG A 51 13.42 3.58 -14.44
C ARG A 51 12.86 4.37 -13.26
N SER A 52 11.56 4.24 -13.05
CA SER A 52 10.84 4.86 -11.95
C SER A 52 10.16 3.78 -11.13
N PHE A 53 10.45 3.74 -9.85
CA PHE A 53 9.84 2.82 -8.90
C PHE A 53 9.57 3.53 -7.57
N ALA A 54 8.70 2.96 -6.74
CA ALA A 54 8.46 3.44 -5.39
C ALA A 54 8.37 2.29 -4.40
N TYR A 55 8.79 2.57 -3.18
CA TYR A 55 8.49 1.77 -2.01
C TYR A 55 7.38 2.46 -1.23
N MET A 56 6.33 1.74 -0.90
CA MET A 56 5.23 2.24 -0.09
C MET A 56 5.11 1.36 1.14
N ASP A 57 5.08 1.97 2.33
CA ASP A 57 4.70 1.29 3.56
C ASP A 57 3.18 1.45 3.72
N PHE A 58 2.46 0.34 3.53
CA PHE A 58 1.00 0.29 3.49
C PHE A 58 0.44 -0.55 4.64
N GLU A 59 -0.57 -0.02 5.33
CA GLU A 59 -1.28 -0.69 6.41
C GLU A 59 -2.69 -1.04 5.91
N PRO A 60 -2.93 -2.28 5.45
CA PRO A 60 -4.25 -2.72 5.01
C PRO A 60 -5.24 -2.71 6.18
N ASP A 61 -6.44 -2.19 5.96
CA ASP A 61 -7.53 -2.26 6.95
C ASP A 61 -8.11 -3.68 7.03
N SER A 62 -7.96 -4.46 5.95
CA SER A 62 -8.28 -5.90 5.95
C SER A 62 -7.38 -6.67 4.98
N GLN A 63 -6.65 -7.66 5.50
CA GLN A 63 -5.75 -8.52 4.73
C GLN A 63 -6.49 -9.37 3.66
N LYS A 64 -7.79 -9.65 3.85
CA LYS A 64 -8.64 -10.33 2.86
C LYS A 64 -8.83 -9.49 1.59
N SER A 65 -9.00 -8.18 1.75
CA SER A 65 -9.23 -7.25 0.63
C SER A 65 -7.95 -7.03 -0.19
N PHE A 66 -6.80 -7.00 0.47
CA PHE A 66 -5.50 -6.81 -0.20
C PHE A 66 -5.12 -7.99 -1.11
N ASN A 67 -5.23 -9.23 -0.62
CA ASN A 67 -4.90 -10.41 -1.44
C ASN A 67 -5.81 -10.58 -2.67
N LYS A 68 -7.05 -10.07 -2.62
CA LYS A 68 -7.97 -10.10 -3.75
C LYS A 68 -7.48 -9.22 -4.92
N LEU A 69 -6.73 -8.15 -4.65
CA LEU A 69 -6.20 -7.26 -5.69
C LEU A 69 -5.05 -7.86 -6.50
N PHE A 70 -4.26 -8.75 -5.90
CA PHE A 70 -3.12 -9.39 -6.56
C PHE A 70 -3.45 -10.79 -7.10
N SER A 71 -4.67 -11.26 -6.87
CA SER A 71 -5.15 -12.55 -7.37
C SER A 71 -5.89 -12.34 -8.70
N THR A 72 -5.15 -12.21 -9.81
CA THR A 72 -5.71 -12.32 -11.17
C THR A 72 -4.98 -13.38 -11.98
#